data_AF-A0A1H3KTK2-F1
#
_entry.id   AF-A0A1H3KTK2-F1
#
_cell.length_a   1.000
_cell.length_b   1.000
_cell.length_c   1.000
_cell.angle_alpha   90.00
_cell.angle_beta   90.00
_cell.angle_gamma   90.00
#
_symmetry.space_group_name_H-M   'P 1'
#
loop_
_entity.id
_entity.type
_entity.pdbx_description
1 polymer ?
#
loop_
_entity_poly.entity_id
_entity_poly.type
_entity_poly.pdbx_seq_one_letter_code
_entity_poly.pdbx_strand_id
1 'polypeptide(L)'
;MRFKMLPAPPADLDRVREAQRAVPLVPGDEQDCCARLQRRLGFPSRDVSRTWLTFLRALELARETDAGFSRTDREPTVEHLRRSFLDHVLLAPETLAAVAAVTTGGEDDASTAEMDTDSTAETDVDSTAETDVDPTAQRGASVDAVFGRIREAVPTYEHHKNPDTWESIWRDRTADLLGWLALLGFLESVDVDADDAADAGADGVADAGDAADGDRYVLTDRGRATLDAEG
;
A
#
# COMPACT_ATOMS: atom_id res chain seq x y z
N MET A 1 -10.05 15.23 -6.03
CA MET A 1 -10.24 14.05 -6.92
C MET A 1 -9.07 13.12 -6.66
N ARG A 2 -9.30 11.80 -6.61
CA ARG A 2 -8.22 10.81 -6.42
C ARG A 2 -7.90 10.08 -7.73
N PHE A 3 -6.63 9.79 -7.96
CA PHE A 3 -6.10 9.14 -9.15
C PHE A 3 -5.80 7.68 -8.85
N LYS A 4 -6.18 6.80 -9.80
CA LYS A 4 -5.84 5.39 -9.74
C LYS A 4 -4.40 5.11 -10.18
N MET A 5 -3.87 5.80 -11.18
CA MET A 5 -2.55 5.41 -11.73
C MET A 5 -1.44 5.59 -10.67
N LEU A 6 -0.78 4.48 -10.33
CA LEU A 6 0.30 4.40 -9.34
C LEU A 6 1.43 3.56 -9.97
N PRO A 7 2.64 4.10 -10.13
CA PRO A 7 3.79 3.29 -10.50
C PRO A 7 4.29 2.50 -9.29
N ALA A 8 5.02 1.41 -9.53
CA ALA A 8 5.80 0.76 -8.48
C ALA A 8 6.71 1.78 -7.76
N PRO A 9 6.87 1.67 -6.43
CA PRO A 9 7.69 2.60 -5.66
C PRO A 9 9.15 2.54 -6.15
N PRO A 10 9.79 3.68 -6.43
CA PRO A 10 11.21 3.71 -6.75
C PRO A 10 12.05 3.45 -5.50
N ALA A 11 13.34 3.15 -5.69
CA ALA A 11 14.28 2.99 -4.57
C ALA A 11 14.43 4.28 -3.72
N ASP A 12 14.24 5.45 -4.35
CA ASP A 12 14.36 6.74 -3.69
C ASP A 12 13.49 7.82 -4.37
N LEU A 13 13.30 8.94 -3.66
CA LEU A 13 12.48 10.06 -4.11
C LEU A 13 13.16 10.95 -5.18
N ASP A 14 14.46 10.79 -5.46
CA ASP A 14 15.10 11.51 -6.58
C ASP A 14 14.50 11.08 -7.91
N ARG A 15 14.00 9.84 -8.00
CA ARG A 15 13.26 9.39 -9.17
C ARG A 15 12.02 10.24 -9.48
N VAL A 16 11.32 10.72 -8.46
CA VAL A 16 10.16 11.62 -8.62
C VAL A 16 10.61 12.99 -9.13
N ARG A 17 11.72 13.51 -8.60
CA ARG A 17 12.35 14.77 -9.07
C ARG A 17 12.74 14.68 -10.54
N GLU A 18 13.36 13.58 -10.94
CA GLU A 18 13.73 13.32 -12.33
C GLU A 18 12.51 13.27 -13.25
N ALA A 19 11.47 12.53 -12.84
CA ALA A 19 10.23 12.40 -13.58
C ALA A 19 9.56 13.76 -13.80
N GLN A 20 9.42 14.58 -12.73
CA GLN A 20 8.89 15.94 -12.86
C GLN A 20 9.75 16.80 -13.80
N ARG A 21 11.08 16.74 -13.68
CA ARG A 21 11.99 17.51 -14.55
C ARG A 21 11.92 17.09 -16.02
N ALA A 22 11.47 15.86 -16.32
CA ALA A 22 11.29 15.36 -17.68
C ALA A 22 10.07 15.98 -18.38
N VAL A 23 9.00 16.24 -17.63
CA VAL A 23 7.81 16.95 -18.10
C VAL A 23 8.18 18.38 -18.51
N PRO A 24 7.72 18.87 -19.68
CA PRO A 24 8.11 20.20 -20.18
C PRO A 24 7.48 21.34 -19.35
N LEU A 25 8.12 22.52 -19.37
CA LEU A 25 7.58 23.75 -18.78
C LEU A 25 6.43 24.34 -19.61
N VAL A 26 6.59 24.28 -20.94
CA VAL A 26 5.55 24.67 -21.89
C VAL A 26 4.69 23.44 -22.18
N PRO A 27 3.35 23.54 -22.18
CA PRO A 27 2.47 22.41 -22.45
C PRO A 27 2.86 21.67 -23.73
N GLY A 28 2.98 20.34 -23.63
CA GLY A 28 3.12 19.43 -24.77
C GLY A 28 2.08 18.32 -24.68
N ASP A 29 1.75 17.68 -25.79
CA ASP A 29 0.76 16.61 -25.77
C ASP A 29 1.22 15.39 -24.95
N GLU A 30 0.30 14.47 -24.67
CA GLU A 30 0.57 13.26 -23.89
C GLU A 30 1.68 12.40 -24.51
N GLN A 31 1.70 12.28 -25.85
CA GLN A 31 2.64 11.41 -26.54
C GLN A 31 4.07 11.93 -26.38
N ASP A 32 4.25 13.24 -26.58
CA ASP A 32 5.52 13.92 -26.39
C ASP A 32 6.00 13.84 -24.94
N CYS A 33 5.10 14.06 -23.98
CA CYS A 33 5.43 13.96 -22.56
C CYS A 33 5.85 12.53 -22.18
N CYS A 34 5.11 11.51 -22.65
CA CYS A 34 5.47 10.11 -22.46
C CYS A 34 6.81 9.77 -23.11
N ALA A 35 7.06 10.22 -24.34
CA ALA A 35 8.33 9.98 -25.03
C ALA A 35 9.51 10.64 -24.31
N ARG A 36 9.30 11.82 -23.70
CA ARG A 36 10.34 12.49 -22.87
C ARG A 36 10.62 11.72 -21.58
N LEU A 37 9.59 11.29 -20.87
CA LEU A 37 9.72 10.45 -19.67
C LEU A 37 10.47 9.16 -20.01
N GLN A 38 10.04 8.45 -21.05
CA GLN A 38 10.67 7.22 -21.50
C GLN A 38 12.15 7.40 -21.82
N ARG A 39 12.50 8.42 -22.59
CA ARG A 39 13.89 8.69 -22.98
C ARG A 39 14.79 9.08 -21.81
N ARG A 40 14.29 9.91 -20.89
CA ARG A 40 15.10 10.47 -19.80
C ARG A 40 15.23 9.53 -18.61
N LEU A 41 14.20 8.74 -18.35
CA LEU A 41 14.17 7.81 -17.21
C LEU A 41 14.42 6.37 -17.65
N GLY A 42 14.41 6.06 -18.95
CA GLY A 42 14.61 4.69 -19.44
C GLY A 42 13.41 3.79 -19.13
N PHE A 43 12.18 4.33 -19.11
CA PHE A 43 11.00 3.51 -18.86
C PHE A 43 10.81 2.44 -19.96
N PRO A 44 10.40 1.22 -19.59
CA PRO A 44 10.35 0.10 -20.53
C PRO A 44 9.24 0.24 -21.58
N SER A 45 8.20 1.03 -21.28
CA SER A 45 7.07 1.20 -22.18
C SER A 45 6.43 2.60 -22.08
N ARG A 46 5.60 2.91 -23.08
CA ARG A 46 4.75 4.10 -23.06
C ARG A 46 3.71 4.03 -21.94
N ASP A 47 3.21 2.85 -21.59
CA ASP A 47 2.22 2.70 -20.50
C ASP A 47 2.81 3.03 -19.13
N VAL A 48 4.07 2.63 -18.87
CA VAL A 48 4.79 3.07 -17.66
C VAL A 48 4.93 4.58 -17.66
N SER A 49 5.29 5.18 -18.80
CA SER A 49 5.42 6.65 -18.93
C SER A 49 4.10 7.38 -18.67
N ARG A 50 2.98 6.87 -19.18
CA ARG A 50 1.63 7.42 -18.95
C ARG A 50 1.20 7.28 -17.49
N THR A 51 1.54 6.16 -16.86
CA THR A 51 1.32 5.93 -15.42
C THR A 51 2.05 6.99 -14.60
N TRP A 52 3.34 7.19 -14.86
CA TRP A 52 4.13 8.24 -14.21
C TRP A 52 3.60 9.65 -14.47
N LEU A 53 3.21 9.99 -15.70
CA LEU A 53 2.64 11.31 -16.00
C LEU A 53 1.35 11.58 -15.21
N THR A 54 0.48 10.58 -15.11
CA THR A 54 -0.76 10.68 -14.32
C THR A 54 -0.47 10.76 -12.83
N PHE A 55 0.50 9.98 -12.33
CA PHE A 55 0.92 10.02 -10.93
C PHE A 55 1.55 11.36 -10.55
N LEU A 56 2.36 11.98 -11.42
CA LEU A 56 2.87 13.34 -11.21
C LEU A 56 1.74 14.37 -11.09
N ARG A 57 0.58 14.14 -11.70
CA ARG A 57 -0.61 15.00 -11.48
C ARG A 57 -1.25 14.77 -10.14
N ALA A 58 -1.33 13.51 -9.69
CA ALA A 58 -1.78 13.19 -8.33
C ALA A 58 -0.91 13.89 -7.29
N LEU A 59 0.41 13.94 -7.52
CA LEU A 59 1.36 14.63 -6.66
C LEU A 59 1.40 16.17 -6.87
N GLU A 60 0.54 16.73 -7.73
CA GLU A 60 0.52 18.16 -8.09
C GLU A 60 1.84 18.70 -8.71
N LEU A 61 2.70 17.80 -9.19
CA LEU A 61 3.99 18.11 -9.82
C LEU A 61 3.86 18.36 -11.33
N ALA A 62 2.76 17.90 -11.92
CA ALA A 62 2.35 18.18 -13.29
C ALA A 62 0.86 18.54 -13.32
N ARG A 63 0.47 19.29 -14.35
CA ARG A 63 -0.94 19.63 -14.61
C ARG A 63 -1.29 19.33 -16.06
N GLU A 64 -2.53 18.94 -16.27
CA GLU A 64 -3.17 18.87 -17.58
C GLU A 64 -3.87 20.21 -17.84
N THR A 65 -3.76 20.71 -19.06
CA THR A 65 -4.45 21.89 -19.57
C THR A 65 -5.04 21.56 -20.94
N ASP A 66 -5.85 22.46 -21.50
CA ASP A 66 -6.39 22.30 -22.86
C ASP A 66 -5.29 22.19 -23.94
N ALA A 67 -4.08 22.66 -23.64
CA ALA A 67 -2.92 22.61 -24.53
C ALA A 67 -1.97 21.42 -24.26
N GLY A 68 -2.33 20.51 -23.34
CA GLY A 68 -1.54 19.34 -22.97
C GLY A 68 -0.98 19.42 -21.54
N PHE A 69 0.17 18.81 -21.31
CA PHE A 69 0.75 18.63 -19.99
C PHE A 69 1.97 19.51 -19.77
N SER A 70 2.05 20.12 -18.59
CA SER A 70 3.22 20.90 -18.16
C SER A 70 3.54 20.61 -16.71
N ARG A 71 4.82 20.69 -16.34
CA ARG A 71 5.23 20.60 -14.93
C ARG A 71 4.82 21.86 -14.18
N THR A 72 4.48 21.71 -12.90
CA THR A 72 4.25 22.83 -12.00
C THR A 72 5.59 23.39 -11.48
N ASP A 73 5.52 24.51 -10.77
CA ASP A 73 6.64 25.11 -10.02
C ASP A 73 6.80 24.50 -8.62
N ARG A 74 5.92 23.56 -8.24
CA ARG A 74 5.97 22.88 -6.94
C ARG A 74 7.24 22.07 -6.82
N GLU A 75 7.95 22.22 -5.70
CA GLU A 75 9.09 21.37 -5.39
C GLU A 75 8.63 20.04 -4.78
N PRO A 76 9.18 18.89 -5.21
CA PRO A 76 8.89 17.57 -4.65
C PRO A 76 9.67 17.38 -3.34
N THR A 77 9.31 18.18 -2.35
CA THR A 77 9.75 18.01 -0.97
C THR A 77 9.03 16.79 -0.37
N VAL A 78 9.66 16.11 0.58
CA VAL A 78 9.06 14.93 1.21
C VAL A 78 7.70 15.27 1.82
N GLU A 79 7.59 16.44 2.43
CA GLU A 79 6.34 16.91 3.05
C GLU A 79 5.23 17.18 2.02
N HIS A 80 5.56 17.77 0.88
CA HIS A 80 4.61 17.94 -0.22
C HIS A 80 4.13 16.60 -0.76
N LEU A 81 5.06 15.66 -0.95
CA LEU A 81 4.75 14.31 -1.46
C LEU A 81 3.86 13.54 -0.49
N ARG A 82 4.12 13.60 0.82
CA ARG A 82 3.29 12.98 1.86
C ARG A 82 1.83 13.42 1.77
N ARG A 83 1.61 14.73 1.78
CA ARG A 83 0.27 15.32 1.72
C ARG A 83 -0.45 14.96 0.43
N SER A 84 0.15 15.27 -0.72
CA SER A 84 -0.46 15.03 -2.02
C SER A 84 -0.71 13.54 -2.30
N PHE A 85 0.15 12.64 -1.80
CA PHE A 85 -0.08 11.20 -1.89
C PHE A 85 -1.35 10.77 -1.16
N LEU A 86 -1.52 11.14 0.11
CA LEU A 86 -2.72 10.80 0.88
C LEU A 86 -3.99 11.48 0.33
N ASP A 87 -3.88 12.74 -0.11
CA ASP A 87 -5.03 13.50 -0.61
C ASP A 87 -5.54 13.02 -1.98
N HIS A 88 -4.62 12.57 -2.85
CA HIS A 88 -4.89 12.42 -4.28
C HIS A 88 -4.62 11.02 -4.84
N VAL A 89 -4.03 10.09 -4.09
CA VAL A 89 -3.88 8.70 -4.55
C VAL A 89 -5.03 7.85 -4.02
N LEU A 90 -5.68 7.13 -4.93
CA LEU A 90 -6.83 6.28 -4.60
C LEU A 90 -6.40 5.14 -3.66
N LEU A 91 -7.08 5.05 -2.51
CA LEU A 91 -6.88 4.13 -1.38
C LEU A 91 -5.62 4.36 -0.54
N ALA A 92 -4.89 5.46 -0.72
CA ALA A 92 -3.69 5.73 0.08
C ALA A 92 -3.97 5.88 1.60
N PRO A 93 -4.89 6.77 2.06
CA PRO A 93 -5.16 6.89 3.49
C PRO A 93 -5.88 5.66 4.05
N GLU A 94 -6.75 5.01 3.27
CA GLU A 94 -7.40 3.75 3.66
C GLU A 94 -6.39 2.62 3.89
N THR A 95 -5.34 2.56 3.06
CA THR A 95 -4.24 1.58 3.23
C THR A 95 -3.45 1.86 4.51
N LEU A 96 -3.16 3.13 4.80
CA LEU A 96 -2.47 3.50 6.04
C LEU A 96 -3.29 3.13 7.29
N ALA A 97 -4.58 3.43 7.28
CA ALA A 97 -5.50 3.06 8.36
C ALA A 97 -5.66 1.54 8.49
N ALA A 98 -5.68 0.81 7.37
CA ALA A 98 -5.74 -0.65 7.38
C ALA A 98 -4.51 -1.29 8.03
N VAL A 99 -3.31 -0.76 7.80
CA VAL A 99 -2.10 -1.23 8.51
C VAL A 99 -2.26 -1.04 10.01
N ALA A 100 -2.74 0.12 10.46
CA ALA A 100 -3.02 0.38 11.87
C ALA A 100 -3.94 -0.70 12.46
N ALA A 101 -5.09 -0.91 11.83
CA ALA A 101 -6.10 -1.85 12.28
C ALA A 101 -5.62 -3.31 12.28
N VAL A 102 -4.75 -3.70 11.35
CA VAL A 102 -4.13 -5.04 11.34
C VAL A 102 -3.14 -5.19 12.50
N THR A 103 -2.33 -4.16 12.76
CA THR A 103 -1.32 -4.19 13.83
C THR A 103 -1.90 -4.10 15.24
N THR A 104 -3.08 -3.47 15.41
CA THR A 104 -3.78 -3.39 16.70
C THR A 104 -4.81 -4.51 16.87
N GLY A 105 -5.38 -5.02 15.78
CA GLY A 105 -6.47 -5.99 15.78
C GLY A 105 -6.12 -7.41 16.24
N GLY A 106 -4.89 -7.66 16.70
CA GLY A 106 -4.56 -8.85 17.50
C GLY A 106 -5.28 -8.89 18.85
N GLU A 107 -5.88 -7.78 19.29
CA GLU A 107 -6.63 -7.67 20.55
C GLU A 107 -8.16 -7.81 20.38
N ASP A 108 -8.72 -7.55 19.19
CA ASP A 108 -10.17 -7.41 18.99
C ASP A 108 -10.91 -8.70 18.56
N ASP A 109 -10.22 -9.71 18.01
CA ASP A 109 -10.86 -11.01 17.65
C ASP A 109 -11.15 -11.88 18.87
N ALA A 110 -10.59 -11.54 20.04
CA ALA A 110 -10.89 -12.20 21.31
C ALA A 110 -12.27 -11.81 21.90
N SER A 111 -12.96 -10.80 21.35
CA SER A 111 -14.20 -10.25 21.92
C SER A 111 -15.48 -10.57 21.12
N THR A 112 -15.49 -11.65 20.33
CA THR A 112 -16.75 -12.16 19.72
C THR A 112 -17.02 -13.62 20.11
N ALA A 113 -16.93 -13.91 21.39
CA ALA A 113 -17.42 -15.17 21.96
C ALA A 113 -18.22 -14.89 23.25
N GLU A 114 -19.28 -14.10 23.15
CA GLU A 114 -20.43 -14.20 24.08
C GLU A 114 -21.57 -14.82 23.25
N MET A 115 -21.81 -16.14 23.32
CA MET A 115 -22.31 -16.95 24.43
C MET A 115 -23.76 -16.60 24.82
N ASP A 116 -24.70 -17.13 24.02
CA ASP A 116 -26.03 -17.53 24.50
C ASP A 116 -26.06 -19.06 24.61
N THR A 117 -25.58 -19.60 25.73
CA THR A 117 -25.87 -20.97 26.15
C THR A 117 -26.45 -20.94 27.56
N ASP A 118 -27.78 -21.00 27.62
CA ASP A 118 -28.51 -21.40 28.81
C ASP A 118 -28.23 -22.88 29.08
N SER A 119 -27.40 -23.20 30.08
CA SER A 119 -27.61 -24.37 30.96
C SER A 119 -26.55 -24.44 32.06
N THR A 120 -27.03 -24.71 33.27
CA THR A 120 -26.34 -24.82 34.56
C THR A 120 -25.31 -25.95 34.68
N ALA A 121 -24.14 -25.68 35.26
CA ALA A 121 -23.60 -26.31 36.49
C ALA A 121 -22.06 -26.23 36.59
N GLU A 122 -21.61 -25.60 37.69
CA GLU A 122 -20.48 -25.93 38.59
C GLU A 122 -19.09 -26.37 38.07
N THR A 123 -18.09 -25.54 38.44
CA THR A 123 -16.70 -25.82 38.89
C THR A 123 -15.67 -26.34 37.88
N ASP A 124 -14.66 -25.51 37.56
CA ASP A 124 -13.31 -25.53 38.16
C ASP A 124 -12.42 -24.49 37.45
N VAL A 125 -11.80 -23.60 38.23
CA VAL A 125 -10.93 -22.51 37.75
C VAL A 125 -9.49 -22.96 37.89
N ASP A 126 -8.90 -23.39 36.79
CA ASP A 126 -7.47 -23.17 36.50
C ASP A 126 -7.30 -23.25 34.98
N SER A 127 -7.38 -22.10 34.32
CA SER A 127 -7.07 -21.99 32.90
C SER A 127 -6.23 -20.73 32.73
N THR A 128 -4.91 -20.91 32.85
CA THR A 128 -3.96 -19.99 32.23
C THR A 128 -4.14 -20.13 30.73
N ALA A 129 -5.12 -19.41 30.18
CA ALA A 129 -5.29 -19.28 28.75
C ALA A 129 -4.08 -18.50 28.22
N GLU A 130 -3.10 -19.22 27.71
CA GLU A 130 -2.13 -18.66 26.78
C GLU A 130 -2.95 -18.16 25.59
N THR A 131 -3.13 -16.85 25.50
CA THR A 131 -3.77 -16.23 24.34
C THR A 131 -2.88 -16.55 23.15
N ASP A 132 -3.37 -17.41 22.27
CA ASP A 132 -2.78 -17.76 20.98
C ASP A 132 -2.90 -16.52 20.06
N VAL A 133 -2.16 -15.47 20.40
CA VAL A 133 -2.00 -14.32 19.52
C VAL A 133 -1.21 -14.84 18.35
N ASP A 134 -1.80 -14.80 17.14
CA ASP A 134 -1.08 -15.12 15.91
C ASP A 134 0.27 -14.39 15.93
N PRO A 135 1.41 -15.10 16.07
CA PRO A 135 2.72 -14.47 16.21
C PRO A 135 3.09 -13.67 14.95
N THR A 136 2.35 -13.87 13.87
CA THR A 136 2.47 -13.14 12.61
C THR A 136 1.87 -11.73 12.66
N ALA A 137 0.87 -11.48 13.52
CA ALA A 137 0.32 -10.13 13.73
C ALA A 137 1.31 -9.20 14.47
N GLN A 138 2.18 -9.77 15.32
CA GLN A 138 3.24 -9.04 16.01
C GLN A 138 4.43 -8.66 15.12
N ARG A 139 4.55 -9.27 13.93
CA ARG A 139 5.64 -9.00 12.98
C ARG A 139 5.34 -7.86 11.99
N GLY A 140 4.11 -7.35 11.96
CA GLY A 140 3.66 -6.31 11.05
C GLY A 140 2.64 -6.80 10.02
N ALA A 141 1.95 -5.86 9.39
CA ALA A 141 0.87 -6.13 8.46
C ALA A 141 1.40 -6.65 7.11
N SER A 142 0.86 -7.76 6.63
CA SER A 142 1.13 -8.28 5.28
C SER A 142 0.26 -7.59 4.22
N VAL A 143 0.66 -7.71 2.94
CA VAL A 143 -0.13 -7.22 1.80
C VAL A 143 -1.54 -7.80 1.80
N ASP A 144 -1.71 -9.10 2.04
CA ASP A 144 -3.03 -9.75 2.02
C ASP A 144 -3.93 -9.31 3.18
N ALA A 145 -3.37 -9.14 4.37
CA ALA A 145 -4.13 -8.64 5.52
C ALA A 145 -4.65 -7.23 5.27
N VAL A 146 -3.79 -6.35 4.71
CA VAL A 146 -4.16 -4.98 4.36
C VAL A 146 -5.16 -4.95 3.21
N PHE A 147 -4.93 -5.74 2.15
CA PHE A 147 -5.86 -5.84 1.02
C PHE A 147 -7.24 -6.31 1.48
N GLY A 148 -7.31 -7.32 2.35
CA GLY A 148 -8.56 -7.81 2.94
C GLY A 148 -9.38 -6.70 3.59
N ARG A 149 -8.73 -5.78 4.32
CA ARG A 149 -9.38 -4.64 4.98
C ARG A 149 -9.88 -3.57 4.01
N ILE A 150 -9.13 -3.28 2.94
CA ILE A 150 -9.52 -2.25 1.95
C ILE A 150 -10.32 -2.80 0.77
N ARG A 151 -10.55 -4.12 0.72
CA ARG A 151 -11.19 -4.83 -0.38
C ARG A 151 -12.54 -4.23 -0.76
N GLU A 152 -13.36 -3.87 0.24
CA GLU A 152 -14.69 -3.30 0.03
C GLU A 152 -14.65 -1.85 -0.48
N ALA A 153 -13.54 -1.14 -0.27
CA ALA A 153 -13.33 0.22 -0.77
C ALA A 153 -12.90 0.25 -2.26
N VAL A 154 -12.62 -0.91 -2.86
CA VAL A 154 -12.28 -1.01 -4.28
C VAL A 154 -13.48 -0.60 -5.14
N PRO A 155 -13.33 0.32 -6.11
CA PRO A 155 -14.46 0.77 -6.92
C PRO A 155 -15.12 -0.38 -7.70
N THR A 156 -16.45 -0.50 -7.62
CA THR A 156 -17.24 -1.59 -8.23
C THR A 156 -16.97 -1.78 -9.73
N TYR A 157 -16.69 -0.71 -10.48
CA TYR A 157 -16.34 -0.82 -11.90
C TYR A 157 -15.12 -1.71 -12.17
N GLU A 158 -14.17 -1.81 -11.23
CA GLU A 158 -12.98 -2.64 -11.37
C GLU A 158 -13.31 -4.13 -11.41
N HIS A 159 -14.32 -4.54 -10.63
CA HIS A 159 -14.84 -5.91 -10.62
C HIS A 159 -15.43 -6.25 -11.98
N HIS A 160 -16.19 -5.34 -12.58
CA HIS A 160 -16.77 -5.56 -13.90
C HIS A 160 -15.72 -5.52 -15.02
N LYS A 161 -14.68 -4.70 -14.88
CA LYS A 161 -13.62 -4.56 -15.89
C LYS A 161 -12.75 -5.82 -15.97
N ASN A 162 -12.49 -6.48 -14.84
CA ASN A 162 -11.62 -7.64 -14.72
C ASN A 162 -12.22 -8.70 -13.77
N PRO A 163 -13.33 -9.35 -14.13
CA PRO A 163 -14.13 -10.16 -13.19
C PRO A 163 -13.34 -11.27 -12.49
N ASP A 164 -12.42 -11.91 -13.19
CA ASP A 164 -11.66 -13.06 -12.67
C ASP A 164 -10.28 -12.68 -12.11
N THR A 165 -9.84 -11.42 -12.29
CA THR A 165 -8.46 -11.01 -11.97
C THR A 165 -8.34 -9.71 -11.18
N TRP A 166 -9.46 -9.01 -10.90
CA TRP A 166 -9.43 -7.73 -10.20
C TRP A 166 -8.75 -7.86 -8.83
N GLU A 167 -8.97 -8.94 -8.09
CA GLU A 167 -8.35 -9.10 -6.78
C GLU A 167 -6.83 -9.19 -6.86
N SER A 168 -6.29 -9.97 -7.80
CA SER A 168 -4.84 -10.06 -8.01
C SER A 168 -4.27 -8.69 -8.41
N ILE A 169 -4.94 -7.98 -9.33
CA ILE A 169 -4.53 -6.62 -9.73
C ILE A 169 -4.53 -5.65 -8.55
N TRP A 170 -5.51 -5.77 -7.64
CA TRP A 170 -5.61 -4.89 -6.48
C TRP A 170 -4.70 -5.30 -5.32
N ARG A 171 -4.31 -6.58 -5.20
CA ARG A 171 -3.23 -7.03 -4.31
C ARG A 171 -1.89 -6.42 -4.74
N ASP A 172 -1.53 -6.54 -6.01
CA ASP A 172 -0.30 -5.93 -6.56
C ASP A 172 -0.28 -4.42 -6.30
N ARG A 173 -1.42 -3.76 -6.53
CA ARG A 173 -1.57 -2.34 -6.22
C ARG A 173 -1.44 -2.04 -4.73
N THR A 174 -1.92 -2.92 -3.85
CA THR A 174 -1.81 -2.75 -2.40
C THR A 174 -0.35 -2.83 -1.98
N ALA A 175 0.43 -3.75 -2.56
CA ALA A 175 1.87 -3.80 -2.37
C ALA A 175 2.56 -2.49 -2.81
N ASP A 176 2.19 -1.95 -3.98
CA ASP A 176 2.70 -0.65 -4.42
C ASP A 176 2.34 0.49 -3.44
N LEU A 177 1.11 0.53 -2.93
CA LEU A 177 0.68 1.52 -1.95
C LEU A 177 1.50 1.44 -0.66
N LEU A 178 1.71 0.23 -0.14
CA LEU A 178 2.51 -0.02 1.06
C LEU A 178 3.96 0.42 0.87
N GLY A 179 4.58 0.08 -0.25
CA GLY A 179 5.95 0.50 -0.55
C GLY A 179 6.08 2.02 -0.72
N TRP A 180 5.08 2.71 -1.29
CA TRP A 180 5.06 4.18 -1.32
C TRP A 180 4.88 4.79 0.07
N LEU A 181 4.00 4.25 0.90
CA LEU A 181 3.82 4.69 2.28
C LEU A 181 5.10 4.50 3.11
N ALA A 182 5.83 3.41 2.88
CA ALA A 182 7.15 3.16 3.47
C ALA A 182 8.20 4.16 2.97
N LEU A 183 8.28 4.38 1.65
CA LEU A 183 9.19 5.35 1.04
C LEU A 183 8.95 6.79 1.54
N LEU A 184 7.69 7.14 1.85
CA LEU A 184 7.31 8.42 2.43
C LEU A 184 7.48 8.45 3.97
N GLY A 185 7.86 7.34 4.59
CA GLY A 185 8.15 7.21 6.01
C GLY A 185 6.92 7.21 6.92
N PHE A 186 5.75 6.83 6.38
CA PHE A 186 4.57 6.50 7.19
C PHE A 186 4.66 5.08 7.74
N LEU A 187 5.29 4.19 6.98
CA LEU A 187 5.53 2.80 7.33
C LEU A 187 7.03 2.50 7.34
N GLU A 188 7.39 1.41 7.99
CA GLU A 188 8.69 0.76 7.88
C GLU A 188 8.46 -0.68 7.39
N SER A 189 9.23 -1.10 6.39
CA SER A 189 9.24 -2.49 5.94
C SER A 189 10.13 -3.31 6.87
N VAL A 190 9.60 -4.40 7.37
CA VAL A 190 10.30 -5.36 8.22
C VAL A 190 10.61 -6.57 7.35
N ASP A 191 11.90 -6.85 7.19
CA ASP A 191 12.35 -8.10 6.60
C ASP A 191 12.02 -9.21 7.61
N VAL A 192 11.26 -10.20 7.17
CA VAL A 192 11.10 -11.43 7.95
C VAL A 192 12.35 -12.25 7.66
N ASP A 193 13.28 -12.32 8.62
CA ASP A 193 14.51 -13.07 8.47
C ASP A 193 14.19 -14.49 8.00
N ALA A 194 14.79 -14.89 6.87
CA ALA A 194 14.64 -16.23 6.29
C ALA A 194 15.08 -17.37 7.23
N ASP A 195 15.71 -17.04 8.37
CA ASP A 195 16.15 -17.99 9.38
C ASP A 195 14.99 -18.59 10.19
N ASP A 196 13.85 -17.90 10.33
CA ASP A 196 12.64 -18.47 10.99
C ASP A 196 11.85 -19.42 10.07
N ALA A 197 11.95 -19.24 8.74
CA ALA A 197 11.30 -20.11 7.77
C ALA A 197 11.93 -21.51 7.72
N ALA A 198 13.18 -21.65 8.18
CA ALA A 198 13.90 -22.93 8.22
C ALA A 198 13.45 -23.85 9.37
N ASP A 199 12.87 -23.30 10.45
CA ASP A 199 12.42 -24.09 11.61
C ASP A 199 11.01 -24.67 11.43
N ALA A 200 10.19 -24.07 10.56
CA ALA A 200 8.84 -24.56 10.22
C ALA A 200 8.83 -25.70 9.18
N GLY A 201 9.99 -26.09 8.64
CA GLY A 201 10.10 -26.91 7.42
C GLY A 201 10.58 -28.37 7.61
N ALA A 202 10.61 -28.90 8.83
CA ALA A 202 11.09 -30.27 9.08
C ALA A 202 9.96 -31.30 9.22
N ASP A 203 9.01 -31.34 8.28
CA ASP A 203 8.29 -32.56 7.85
C ASP A 203 7.17 -32.20 6.85
N GLY A 204 7.51 -32.18 5.56
CA GLY A 204 6.49 -32.10 4.51
C GLY A 204 7.01 -31.49 3.22
N VAL A 205 6.90 -32.25 2.13
CA VAL A 205 7.14 -31.74 0.77
C VAL A 205 6.04 -30.72 0.45
N ALA A 206 6.28 -29.45 0.78
CA ALA A 206 5.43 -28.35 0.34
C ALA A 206 5.73 -28.08 -1.14
N ASP A 207 4.67 -28.06 -1.94
CA ASP A 207 4.64 -27.53 -3.29
C ASP A 207 5.23 -26.11 -3.27
N ALA A 208 6.28 -25.86 -4.05
CA ALA A 208 7.05 -24.61 -4.04
C ALA A 208 6.30 -23.45 -4.77
N GLY A 209 5.03 -23.26 -4.42
CA GLY A 209 4.14 -22.28 -5.04
C GLY A 209 3.52 -21.26 -4.08
N ASP A 210 3.64 -21.40 -2.76
CA ASP A 210 2.90 -20.56 -1.79
C ASP A 210 3.68 -20.31 -0.50
N ALA A 211 4.95 -19.90 -0.63
CA ALA A 211 5.78 -19.47 0.50
C ALA A 211 6.59 -18.24 0.10
N ALA A 212 5.91 -17.11 -0.04
CA ALA A 212 6.53 -15.82 0.15
C ALA A 212 5.75 -15.15 1.27
N ASP A 213 6.23 -15.34 2.50
CA ASP A 213 5.91 -14.42 3.57
C ASP A 213 6.47 -13.06 3.14
N GLY A 214 5.62 -12.30 2.44
CA GLY A 214 6.00 -11.04 1.80
C GLY A 214 6.34 -9.98 2.82
N ASP A 215 6.92 -8.87 2.34
CA ASP A 215 7.28 -7.70 3.15
C ASP A 215 6.20 -7.38 4.20
N ARG A 216 6.62 -7.28 5.46
CA ARG A 216 5.75 -6.87 6.57
C ARG A 216 5.88 -5.38 6.81
N TYR A 217 4.79 -4.73 7.18
CA TYR A 217 4.77 -3.28 7.37
C TYR A 217 4.30 -2.90 8.76
N VAL A 218 5.05 -2.01 9.41
CA VAL A 218 4.71 -1.44 10.72
C VAL A 218 4.56 0.07 10.64
N LEU A 219 3.69 0.66 11.46
CA LEU A 219 3.53 2.11 11.55
C LEU A 219 4.75 2.75 12.21
N THR A 220 5.27 3.80 11.57
CA THR A 220 6.21 4.71 12.20
C THR A 220 5.46 5.68 13.13
N ASP A 221 6.18 6.42 13.98
CA ASP A 221 5.61 7.51 14.78
C ASP A 221 4.89 8.55 13.91
N ARG A 222 5.38 8.78 12.69
CA ARG A 222 4.72 9.69 11.73
C ARG A 222 3.41 9.11 11.20
N GLY A 223 3.40 7.82 10.88
CA GLY A 223 2.18 7.12 10.47
C GLY A 223 1.09 7.26 11.52
N ARG A 224 1.43 6.98 12.80
CA ARG A 224 0.51 7.13 13.93
C ARG A 224 0.02 8.57 14.10
N ALA A 225 0.94 9.53 14.16
CA ALA A 225 0.60 10.95 14.32
C ALA A 225 -0.29 11.49 13.18
N THR A 226 -0.20 10.91 11.98
CA THR A 226 -1.03 11.30 10.84
C THR A 226 -2.46 10.78 11.01
N LEU A 227 -2.63 9.55 11.47
CA LEU A 227 -3.95 8.97 11.75
C LEU A 227 -4.64 9.70 12.92
N ASP A 228 -3.88 10.06 13.96
CA ASP A 228 -4.42 10.80 15.12
C ASP A 228 -4.87 12.22 14.79
N ALA A 229 -4.31 12.83 13.74
CA ALA A 229 -4.67 14.20 13.33
C ALA A 229 -5.97 14.28 12.52
N GLU A 230 -6.47 13.15 12.01
CA GLU A 230 -7.70 13.07 11.20
C GLU A 230 -8.93 12.59 12.02
N GLY A 231 -8.75 12.14 13.26
CA GLY A 231 -9.80 11.68 14.18
C GLY A 231 -10.27 12.74 15.18
#